data_AF-A0A9W6X6Q4-F1
#
_entry.id   AF-A0A9W6X6Q4-F1
#
_cell.length_a   1.000
_cell.length_b   1.000
_cell.length_c   1.000
_cell.angle_alpha   90.00
_cell.angle_beta   90.00
_cell.angle_gamma   90.00
#
_symmetry.space_group_name_H-M   'P 1'
#
loop_
_entity.id
_entity.type
_entity.pdbx_description
1 polymer ?
#
loop_
_entity_poly.entity_id
_entity_poly.type
_entity_poly.pdbx_seq_one_letter_code
_entity_poly.pdbx_strand_id
1 'polypeptide(L)'
;MTREAQAAQAAGSIPSGGLCLLVIDQQVDFHPGGSLAIPTANEDAARIAAFISTHAQRLRQLVLTLDSHQRYHIAHGVFWENAAGKSPEPFTLITAKDVAAGVWRPRDPSLKSYVLAYTTALEASGKFTLCIWPEHCLIGSPGHNIVPNVHAAAMEWTKVSRQPVQYVMKGSNSFTEHYSALKAEFELPYDPATRFVYRADCIGDAA
;
A
#
# COMPACT_ATOMS: atom_id res chain seq x y z
N MET A 1 -21.75 22.46 -18.17
CA MET A 1 -21.99 21.97 -16.79
C MET A 1 -22.97 22.92 -16.11
N THR A 2 -23.93 22.42 -15.32
CA THR A 2 -24.88 23.27 -14.58
C THR A 2 -24.18 23.93 -13.39
N ARG A 3 -24.80 24.96 -12.78
CA ARG A 3 -24.22 25.63 -11.59
C ARG A 3 -24.11 24.68 -10.41
N GLU A 4 -25.06 23.76 -10.27
CA GLU A 4 -25.09 22.73 -9.24
C GLU A 4 -23.91 21.76 -9.43
N ALA A 5 -23.64 21.34 -10.66
CA ALA A 5 -22.49 20.49 -10.99
C ALA A 5 -21.16 21.20 -10.74
N GLN A 6 -21.07 22.50 -11.03
CA GLN A 6 -19.88 23.31 -10.73
C GLN A 6 -19.64 23.45 -9.22
N ALA A 7 -20.68 23.64 -8.42
CA ALA A 7 -20.56 23.72 -6.97
C ALA A 7 -20.07 22.40 -6.37
N ALA A 8 -20.61 21.27 -6.83
CA ALA A 8 -20.15 19.95 -6.43
C ALA A 8 -18.70 19.66 -6.86
N GLN A 9 -18.33 20.03 -8.10
CA GLN A 9 -16.96 19.90 -8.60
C GLN A 9 -15.97 20.73 -7.77
N ALA A 10 -16.32 21.98 -7.45
CA ALA A 10 -15.49 22.85 -6.64
C ALA A 10 -15.33 22.29 -5.21
N ALA A 11 -16.42 21.80 -4.60
CA ALA A 11 -16.39 21.19 -3.27
C ALA A 11 -15.59 19.87 -3.23
N GLY A 12 -15.58 19.11 -4.33
CA GLY A 12 -14.81 17.87 -4.48
C GLY A 12 -13.37 18.09 -4.96
N SER A 13 -12.97 19.32 -5.28
CA SER A 13 -11.62 19.61 -5.74
C SER A 13 -10.60 19.45 -4.62
N ILE A 14 -9.40 18.99 -4.98
CA ILE A 14 -8.32 18.87 -4.02
C ILE A 14 -7.76 20.25 -3.72
N PRO A 15 -7.53 20.55 -2.44
CA PRO A 15 -7.09 21.87 -2.05
C PRO A 15 -5.64 22.12 -2.45
N SER A 16 -5.38 23.27 -3.06
CA SER A 16 -4.01 23.77 -3.22
C SER A 16 -3.50 24.39 -1.90
N GLY A 17 -2.27 24.03 -1.51
CA GLY A 17 -1.59 24.59 -0.34
C GLY A 17 -2.15 24.13 1.02
N GLY A 18 -1.56 24.67 2.09
CA GLY A 18 -1.89 24.30 3.47
C GLY A 18 -1.18 23.03 3.95
N LEU A 19 -1.61 22.51 5.10
CA LEU A 19 -1.02 21.32 5.71
C LEU A 19 -1.70 20.04 5.20
N CYS A 20 -0.92 19.13 4.62
CA CYS A 20 -1.32 17.77 4.28
C CYS A 20 -0.69 16.79 5.26
N LEU A 21 -1.48 15.84 5.78
CA LEU A 21 -0.98 14.69 6.53
C LEU A 21 -1.11 13.44 5.66
N LEU A 22 0.03 12.83 5.33
CA LEU A 22 0.12 11.53 4.70
C LEU A 22 0.38 10.47 5.79
N VAL A 23 -0.60 9.59 6.00
CA VAL A 23 -0.53 8.50 6.98
C VAL A 23 -0.30 7.20 6.22
N ILE A 24 0.82 6.55 6.53
CA ILE A 24 1.22 5.31 5.86
C ILE A 24 0.70 4.09 6.62
N ASP A 25 -0.14 3.32 5.94
CA ASP A 25 -0.48 1.92 6.24
C ASP A 25 -0.81 1.65 7.71
N GLN A 26 -1.61 2.50 8.36
CA GLN A 26 -2.10 2.29 9.73
C GLN A 26 -3.23 1.25 9.76
N GLN A 27 -2.96 0.06 9.22
CA GLN A 27 -3.91 -1.04 9.04
C GLN A 27 -3.79 -2.07 10.16
N VAL A 28 -4.88 -2.75 10.48
CA VAL A 28 -4.97 -3.71 11.59
C VAL A 28 -3.87 -4.78 11.51
N ASP A 29 -3.52 -5.28 10.31
CA ASP A 29 -2.50 -6.32 10.17
C ASP A 29 -1.09 -5.87 10.58
N PHE A 30 -0.80 -4.57 10.56
CA PHE A 30 0.50 -4.02 11.00
C PHE A 30 0.55 -3.70 12.49
N HIS A 31 -0.54 -3.89 13.23
CA HIS A 31 -0.62 -3.62 14.66
C HIS A 31 -0.57 -4.91 15.49
N PRO A 32 -0.20 -4.85 16.79
CA PRO A 32 -0.25 -6.01 17.67
C PRO A 32 -1.57 -6.78 17.59
N GLY A 33 -1.50 -8.06 17.24
CA GLY A 33 -2.65 -8.94 16.97
C GLY A 33 -2.95 -9.15 15.48
N GLY A 34 -2.37 -8.35 14.60
CA GLY A 34 -2.41 -8.50 13.15
C GLY A 34 -1.39 -9.51 12.59
N SER A 35 -1.53 -9.88 11.32
CA SER A 35 -0.70 -10.92 10.70
C SER A 35 0.76 -10.52 10.42
N LEU A 36 1.05 -9.21 10.35
CA LEU A 36 2.39 -8.64 10.16
C LEU A 36 2.66 -7.53 11.19
N ALA A 37 2.34 -7.83 12.45
CA ALA A 37 2.35 -6.86 13.54
C ALA A 37 3.72 -6.23 13.82
N ILE A 38 3.73 -4.91 13.96
CA ILE A 38 4.86 -4.12 14.46
C ILE A 38 4.61 -3.82 15.94
N PRO A 39 5.53 -4.16 16.86
CA PRO A 39 5.28 -4.08 18.29
C PRO A 39 4.85 -2.70 18.80
N THR A 40 5.38 -1.62 18.22
CA THR A 40 5.14 -0.24 18.66
C THR A 40 4.09 0.52 17.85
N ALA A 41 3.38 -0.15 16.94
CA ALA A 41 2.46 0.53 16.03
C ALA A 41 1.28 1.18 16.77
N ASN A 42 0.85 0.62 17.91
CA ASN A 42 -0.24 1.19 18.69
C ASN A 42 0.09 2.59 19.24
N GLU A 43 1.34 2.82 19.68
CA GLU A 43 1.76 4.13 20.14
C GLU A 43 1.85 5.14 18.98
N ASP A 44 2.26 4.70 17.79
CA ASP A 44 2.26 5.53 16.58
C ASP A 44 0.83 5.95 16.18
N ALA A 45 -0.11 5.01 16.12
CA ALA A 45 -1.51 5.31 15.83
C ALA A 45 -2.12 6.29 16.85
N ALA A 46 -1.79 6.16 18.13
CA ALA A 46 -2.25 7.10 19.15
C ALA A 46 -1.73 8.53 18.90
N ARG A 47 -0.44 8.67 18.54
CA ARG A 47 0.14 9.98 18.17
C ARG A 47 -0.50 10.56 16.91
N ILE A 48 -0.75 9.74 15.90
CA ILE A 48 -1.41 10.14 14.65
C ILE A 48 -2.83 10.63 14.93
N ALA A 49 -3.63 9.86 15.67
CA ALA A 49 -5.00 10.24 16.02
C ALA A 49 -5.05 11.54 16.83
N ALA A 50 -4.13 11.72 17.79
CA ALA A 50 -4.00 12.96 18.56
C ALA A 50 -3.60 14.15 17.67
N PHE A 51 -2.67 13.94 16.72
CA PHE A 51 -2.26 14.97 15.79
C PHE A 51 -3.40 15.43 14.88
N ILE A 52 -4.16 14.48 14.30
CA ILE A 52 -5.34 14.76 13.48
C ILE A 52 -6.35 15.60 14.27
N SER A 53 -6.65 15.18 15.49
CA SER A 53 -7.65 15.84 16.35
C SER A 53 -7.21 17.25 16.75
N THR A 54 -5.95 17.43 17.14
CA THR A 54 -5.39 18.71 17.59
C THR A 54 -5.34 19.74 16.45
N HIS A 55 -5.07 19.28 15.23
CA HIS A 55 -4.87 20.15 14.07
C HIS A 55 -6.05 20.13 13.10
N ALA A 56 -7.24 19.68 13.53
CA ALA A 56 -8.35 19.40 12.62
C ALA A 56 -8.76 20.62 11.75
N GLN A 57 -8.66 21.84 12.28
CA GLN A 57 -8.95 23.08 11.55
C GLN A 57 -7.82 23.53 10.61
N ARG A 58 -6.58 23.11 10.86
CA ARG A 58 -5.39 23.48 10.06
C ARG A 58 -5.07 22.46 8.98
N LEU A 59 -5.44 21.20 9.20
CA LEU A 59 -5.26 20.11 8.25
C LEU A 59 -6.21 20.30 7.08
N ARG A 60 -5.63 20.63 5.92
CA ARG A 60 -6.37 20.86 4.69
C ARG A 60 -6.59 19.56 3.91
N GLN A 61 -5.68 18.60 4.07
CA GLN A 61 -5.71 17.29 3.43
C GLN A 61 -5.31 16.19 4.41
N LEU A 62 -6.01 15.06 4.35
CA LEU A 62 -5.68 13.84 5.06
C LEU A 62 -5.68 12.69 4.05
N VAL A 63 -4.51 12.09 3.86
CA VAL A 63 -4.30 10.97 2.94
C VAL A 63 -3.94 9.75 3.77
N LEU A 64 -4.71 8.67 3.63
CA LEU A 64 -4.43 7.39 4.24
C LEU A 64 -4.03 6.41 3.13
N THR A 65 -2.83 5.84 3.21
CA THR A 65 -2.43 4.77 2.31
C THR A 65 -2.84 3.42 2.90
N LEU A 66 -3.13 2.47 2.00
CA LEU A 66 -3.48 1.11 2.36
C LEU A 66 -2.71 0.16 1.47
N ASP A 67 -1.86 -0.64 2.10
CA ASP A 67 -1.42 -1.88 1.49
C ASP A 67 -2.65 -2.76 1.22
N SER A 68 -2.78 -3.27 0.01
CA SER A 68 -4.04 -3.81 -0.50
C SER A 68 -3.74 -5.02 -1.37
N HIS A 69 -3.46 -6.14 -0.73
CA HIS A 69 -2.97 -7.33 -1.42
C HIS A 69 -4.08 -8.28 -1.85
N GLN A 70 -3.87 -8.91 -3.00
CA GLN A 70 -4.51 -10.18 -3.31
C GLN A 70 -3.85 -11.29 -2.51
N ARG A 71 -4.58 -12.35 -2.18
CA ARG A 71 -3.98 -13.52 -1.53
C ARG A 71 -2.86 -14.11 -2.41
N TYR A 72 -3.15 -14.28 -3.71
CA TYR A 72 -2.15 -14.65 -4.71
C TYR A 72 -1.35 -13.40 -5.11
N HIS A 73 -0.29 -13.10 -4.35
CA HIS A 73 0.63 -11.98 -4.59
C HIS A 73 2.07 -12.50 -4.59
N ILE A 74 2.95 -11.90 -5.40
CA ILE A 74 4.33 -12.37 -5.62
C ILE A 74 5.17 -12.36 -4.34
N ALA A 75 4.79 -11.58 -3.34
CA ALA A 75 5.43 -11.57 -2.03
C ALA A 75 4.74 -12.48 -0.99
N HIS A 76 3.74 -13.27 -1.38
CA HIS A 76 3.12 -14.27 -0.52
C HIS A 76 3.56 -15.68 -0.91
N GLY A 77 3.70 -16.56 0.08
CA GLY A 77 4.16 -17.93 -0.15
C GLY A 77 3.27 -18.73 -1.10
N VAL A 78 1.97 -18.43 -1.19
CA VAL A 78 1.04 -19.13 -2.10
C VAL A 78 1.41 -18.97 -3.57
N PHE A 79 2.15 -17.92 -3.95
CA PHE A 79 2.60 -17.70 -5.32
C PHE A 79 3.70 -18.68 -5.75
N TRP A 80 4.44 -19.22 -4.78
CA TRP A 80 5.65 -20.00 -4.98
C TRP A 80 5.52 -21.45 -4.54
N GLU A 81 6.39 -22.29 -5.10
CA GLU A 81 6.62 -23.65 -4.63
C GLU A 81 8.06 -24.10 -4.84
N ASN A 82 8.51 -25.06 -4.03
CA ASN A 82 9.77 -25.78 -4.22
C ASN A 82 9.55 -27.15 -4.92
N ALA A 83 10.61 -27.94 -5.11
CA ALA A 83 10.54 -29.28 -5.72
C ALA A 83 9.51 -30.23 -5.07
N ALA A 84 9.18 -30.04 -3.79
CA ALA A 84 8.18 -30.83 -3.06
C ALA A 84 6.75 -30.22 -3.11
N GLY A 85 6.53 -29.15 -3.88
CA GLY A 85 5.24 -28.46 -4.00
C GLY A 85 4.88 -27.53 -2.83
N LYS A 86 5.80 -27.35 -1.87
CA LYS A 86 5.59 -26.55 -0.66
C LYS A 86 5.92 -25.08 -0.91
N SER A 87 5.13 -24.19 -0.31
CA SER A 87 5.41 -22.75 -0.28
C SER A 87 6.62 -22.40 0.59
N PRO A 88 7.31 -21.28 0.32
CA PRO A 88 8.26 -20.70 1.25
C PRO A 88 7.55 -20.23 2.52
N GLU A 89 8.24 -20.35 3.66
CA GLU A 89 7.77 -19.80 4.93
C GLU A 89 7.89 -18.26 4.91
N PRO A 90 7.09 -17.54 5.71
CA PRO A 90 7.28 -16.11 5.91
C PRO A 90 8.71 -15.74 6.29
N PHE A 91 9.12 -14.56 5.86
CA PHE A 91 10.46 -13.98 5.94
C PHE A 91 11.55 -14.70 5.15
N THR A 92 11.18 -15.67 4.29
CA THR A 92 12.12 -16.26 3.33
C THR A 92 12.54 -15.21 2.30
N LEU A 93 13.84 -15.04 2.11
CA LEU A 93 14.39 -14.25 1.01
C LEU A 93 14.54 -15.13 -0.24
N ILE A 94 14.03 -14.67 -1.38
CA ILE A 94 14.16 -15.33 -2.67
C ILE A 94 15.06 -14.48 -3.56
N THR A 95 16.20 -15.04 -3.95
CA THR A 95 17.16 -14.38 -4.85
C THR A 95 16.89 -14.74 -6.31
N ALA A 96 17.41 -13.92 -7.25
CA ALA A 96 17.36 -14.29 -8.67
C ALA A 96 18.11 -15.61 -8.94
N LYS A 97 19.15 -15.89 -8.15
CA LYS A 97 19.90 -17.16 -8.18
C LYS A 97 19.02 -18.35 -7.78
N ASP A 98 18.21 -18.21 -6.72
CA ASP A 98 17.29 -19.27 -6.27
C ASP A 98 16.24 -19.58 -7.35
N VAL A 99 15.71 -18.55 -8.01
CA VAL A 99 14.77 -18.69 -9.13
C VAL A 99 15.43 -19.37 -10.33
N ALA A 100 16.64 -18.95 -10.71
CA ALA A 100 17.39 -19.53 -11.81
C ALA A 100 17.73 -21.02 -11.57
N ALA A 101 18.07 -21.37 -10.32
CA ALA A 101 18.35 -22.74 -9.89
C ALA A 101 17.07 -23.59 -9.70
N GLY A 102 15.88 -22.98 -9.75
CA GLY A 102 14.60 -23.67 -9.54
C GLY A 102 14.34 -24.08 -8.09
N VAL A 103 15.05 -23.48 -7.12
CA VAL A 103 14.82 -23.67 -5.67
C VAL A 103 13.40 -23.21 -5.34
N TRP A 104 13.04 -22.03 -5.84
CA TRP A 104 11.69 -21.47 -5.80
C TRP A 104 11.22 -21.21 -7.23
N ARG A 105 10.03 -21.70 -7.55
CA ARG A 105 9.36 -21.46 -8.84
C ARG A 105 7.94 -20.92 -8.62
N PRO A 106 7.40 -20.11 -9.54
CA PRO A 106 6.00 -19.74 -9.47
C PRO A 106 5.14 -20.98 -9.65
N ARG A 107 4.00 -21.04 -8.97
CA ARG A 107 3.03 -22.13 -9.17
C ARG A 107 2.43 -22.13 -10.57
N ASP A 108 2.32 -20.96 -11.21
CA ASP A 108 2.03 -20.85 -12.63
C ASP A 108 3.36 -20.92 -13.43
N PRO A 109 3.63 -22.02 -14.15
CA PRO A 109 4.89 -22.19 -14.88
C PRO A 109 5.07 -21.16 -16.01
N SER A 110 3.98 -20.55 -16.51
CA SER A 110 4.06 -19.52 -17.56
C SER A 110 4.80 -18.27 -17.10
N LEU A 111 4.86 -18.03 -15.79
CA LEU A 111 5.52 -16.87 -15.18
C LEU A 111 7.02 -17.08 -14.92
N LYS A 112 7.60 -18.23 -15.26
CA LYS A 112 9.00 -18.55 -14.93
C LYS A 112 10.00 -17.49 -15.41
N SER A 113 9.89 -17.07 -16.66
CA SER A 113 10.77 -16.03 -17.22
C SER A 113 10.51 -14.66 -16.60
N TYR A 114 9.25 -14.36 -16.27
CA TYR A 114 8.85 -13.11 -15.63
C TYR A 114 9.46 -12.97 -14.23
N VAL A 115 9.32 -13.98 -13.37
CA VAL A 115 9.80 -13.90 -11.99
C VAL A 115 11.33 -13.82 -11.90
N LEU A 116 12.04 -14.40 -12.87
CA LEU A 116 13.49 -14.28 -12.96
C LEU A 116 13.89 -12.85 -13.34
N ALA A 117 13.20 -12.25 -14.32
CA ALA A 117 13.44 -10.86 -14.69
C ALA A 117 13.10 -9.89 -13.54
N TYR A 118 11.98 -10.12 -12.85
CA TYR A 118 11.57 -9.34 -11.68
C TYR A 118 12.60 -9.39 -10.56
N THR A 119 12.98 -10.59 -10.10
CA THR A 119 13.96 -10.75 -9.01
C THR A 119 15.33 -10.19 -9.38
N THR A 120 15.76 -10.36 -10.64
CA THR A 120 17.01 -9.75 -11.15
C THR A 120 16.96 -8.23 -11.10
N ALA A 121 15.84 -7.62 -11.53
CA ALA A 121 15.68 -6.17 -11.51
C ALA A 121 15.61 -5.61 -10.09
N LEU A 122 14.94 -6.32 -9.18
CA LEU A 122 14.83 -5.94 -7.78
C LEU A 122 16.21 -5.91 -7.11
N GLU A 123 17.02 -6.94 -7.32
CA GLU A 123 18.41 -7.00 -6.82
C GLU A 123 19.31 -5.95 -7.47
N ALA A 124 19.17 -5.71 -8.78
CA ALA A 124 19.95 -4.71 -9.51
C ALA A 124 19.65 -3.27 -9.05
N SER A 125 18.46 -3.00 -8.50
CA SER A 125 18.13 -1.71 -7.89
C SER A 125 18.94 -1.43 -6.62
N GLY A 126 19.51 -2.46 -5.99
CA GLY A 126 20.26 -2.39 -4.74
C GLY A 126 19.42 -2.14 -3.49
N LYS A 127 18.09 -2.03 -3.62
CA LYS A 127 17.20 -1.68 -2.50
C LYS A 127 16.68 -2.90 -1.75
N PHE A 128 16.30 -3.95 -2.48
CA PHE A 128 15.56 -5.07 -1.91
C PHE A 128 15.97 -6.41 -2.53
N THR A 129 15.91 -7.45 -1.71
CA THR A 129 15.73 -8.84 -2.16
C THR A 129 14.26 -9.19 -1.91
N LEU A 130 13.65 -10.03 -2.75
CA LEU A 130 12.26 -10.41 -2.56
C LEU A 130 12.10 -11.12 -1.20
N CYS A 131 11.36 -10.50 -0.29
CA CYS A 131 10.96 -11.08 0.98
C CYS A 131 9.57 -11.67 0.82
N ILE A 132 9.39 -12.91 1.29
CA ILE A 132 8.07 -13.50 1.43
C ILE A 132 7.46 -13.04 2.74
N TRP A 133 6.30 -12.40 2.70
CA TRP A 133 5.57 -11.95 3.88
C TRP A 133 4.52 -12.98 4.29
N PRO A 134 4.08 -12.99 5.57
CA PRO A 134 2.79 -13.56 5.93
C PRO A 134 1.69 -12.95 5.03
N GLU A 135 0.60 -13.68 4.79
CA GLU A 135 -0.56 -13.09 4.13
C GLU A 135 -1.08 -11.92 5.00
N HIS A 136 -1.06 -10.71 4.47
CA HIS A 136 -1.40 -9.49 5.21
C HIS A 136 -2.16 -8.50 4.32
N CYS A 137 -2.91 -7.62 4.96
CA CYS A 137 -3.68 -6.55 4.32
C CYS A 137 -4.51 -7.03 3.12
N LEU A 138 -5.08 -8.24 3.24
CA LEU A 138 -5.85 -8.84 2.16
C LEU A 138 -7.12 -8.03 1.90
N ILE A 139 -7.35 -7.60 0.66
CA ILE A 139 -8.49 -6.75 0.31
C ILE A 139 -9.81 -7.39 0.79
N GLY A 140 -10.56 -6.63 1.58
CA GLY A 140 -11.86 -7.06 2.14
C GLY A 140 -11.77 -7.88 3.43
N SER A 141 -10.57 -8.15 3.96
CA SER A 141 -10.39 -8.78 5.27
C SER A 141 -10.43 -7.75 6.41
N PRO A 142 -10.63 -8.20 7.67
CA PRO A 142 -10.51 -7.31 8.83
C PRO A 142 -9.13 -6.64 8.94
N GLY A 143 -8.06 -7.37 8.61
CA GLY A 143 -6.67 -6.92 8.67
C GLY A 143 -6.36 -5.75 7.72
N HIS A 144 -7.11 -5.63 6.62
CA HIS A 144 -6.99 -4.54 5.65
C HIS A 144 -7.52 -3.19 6.14
N ASN A 145 -8.38 -3.17 7.16
CA ASN A 145 -8.96 -1.92 7.65
C ASN A 145 -7.96 -1.06 8.41
N ILE A 146 -8.17 0.27 8.38
CA ILE A 146 -7.46 1.22 9.24
C ILE A 146 -7.80 0.96 10.72
N VAL A 147 -6.81 1.10 11.61
CA VAL A 147 -7.04 0.89 13.05
C VAL A 147 -8.08 1.86 13.63
N PRO A 148 -8.91 1.42 14.60
CA PRO A 148 -10.11 2.17 14.99
C PRO A 148 -9.88 3.60 15.47
N ASN A 149 -8.79 3.87 16.20
CA ASN A 149 -8.49 5.19 16.74
C ASN A 149 -8.10 6.20 15.64
N VAL A 150 -7.28 5.80 14.67
CA VAL A 150 -6.92 6.63 13.51
C VAL A 150 -8.15 6.86 12.63
N HIS A 151 -8.93 5.82 12.37
CA HIS A 151 -10.17 5.94 11.60
C HIS A 151 -11.16 6.89 12.27
N ALA A 152 -11.39 6.77 13.58
CA ALA A 152 -12.28 7.67 14.32
C ALA A 152 -11.83 9.13 14.26
N ALA A 153 -10.53 9.40 14.41
CA ALA A 153 -9.99 10.75 14.29
C ALA A 153 -10.18 11.33 12.88
N ALA A 154 -10.01 10.51 11.83
CA ALA A 154 -10.24 10.91 10.44
C ALA A 154 -11.72 11.24 10.15
N MET A 155 -12.65 10.50 10.77
CA MET A 155 -14.09 10.77 10.63
C MET A 155 -14.49 12.08 11.30
N GLU A 156 -13.97 12.38 12.50
CA GLU A 156 -14.23 13.67 13.15
C GLU A 156 -13.58 14.83 12.38
N TRP A 157 -12.37 14.63 11.84
CA TRP A 157 -11.74 15.61 10.96
C TRP A 157 -12.60 15.92 9.73
N THR A 158 -13.19 14.90 9.09
CA THR A 158 -14.10 15.08 7.93
C THR A 158 -15.29 15.98 8.29
N LYS A 159 -15.86 15.80 9.48
CA LYS A 159 -16.97 16.62 9.97
C LYS A 159 -16.57 18.08 10.21
N VAL A 160 -15.37 18.33 10.75
CA VAL A 160 -14.86 19.69 11.03
C VAL A 160 -14.42 20.40 9.74
N SER A 161 -13.63 19.73 8.91
CA SER A 161 -13.04 20.31 7.70
C SER A 161 -14.04 20.39 6.54
N ARG A 162 -15.07 19.54 6.53
CA ARG A 162 -15.98 19.29 5.39
C ARG A 162 -15.21 18.84 4.15
N GLN A 163 -14.17 18.04 4.36
CA GLN A 163 -13.33 17.49 3.31
C GLN A 163 -13.30 15.96 3.42
N PRO A 164 -13.27 15.25 2.29
CA PRO A 164 -13.14 13.80 2.30
C PRO A 164 -11.71 13.39 2.69
N VAL A 165 -11.59 12.24 3.33
CA VAL A 165 -10.32 11.52 3.47
C VAL A 165 -9.94 10.96 2.10
N GLN A 166 -8.69 11.14 1.68
CA GLN A 166 -8.17 10.53 0.47
C GLN A 166 -7.57 9.16 0.81
N TYR A 167 -8.05 8.12 0.14
CA TYR A 167 -7.54 6.77 0.31
C TYR A 167 -6.71 6.37 -0.91
N VAL A 168 -5.45 5.96 -0.66
CA VAL A 168 -4.53 5.51 -1.71
C VAL A 168 -4.20 4.05 -1.48
N MET A 169 -4.80 3.18 -2.29
CA MET A 169 -4.51 1.75 -2.27
C MET A 169 -3.24 1.46 -3.08
N LYS A 170 -2.36 0.62 -2.55
CA LYS A 170 -1.13 0.12 -3.20
C LYS A 170 -1.02 -1.40 -3.02
N GLY A 171 -0.18 -2.06 -3.82
CA GLY A 171 0.02 -3.52 -3.75
C GLY A 171 -1.05 -4.41 -4.38
N SER A 172 -2.08 -3.83 -5.03
CA SER A 172 -3.19 -4.63 -5.60
C SER A 172 -2.82 -5.47 -6.81
N ASN A 173 -1.70 -5.18 -7.47
CA ASN A 173 -1.20 -5.99 -8.56
C ASN A 173 -0.37 -7.16 -7.99
N SER A 174 -0.86 -8.38 -8.21
CA SER A 174 -0.25 -9.62 -7.75
C SER A 174 1.20 -9.87 -8.17
N PHE A 175 1.74 -9.13 -9.14
CA PHE A 175 2.99 -9.49 -9.82
C PHE A 175 4.15 -8.56 -9.49
N THR A 176 3.97 -7.54 -8.66
CA THR A 176 5.06 -6.67 -8.20
C THR A 176 4.83 -6.21 -6.78
N GLU A 177 5.91 -6.13 -6.00
CA GLU A 177 5.85 -5.50 -4.68
C GLU A 177 5.69 -3.97 -4.80
N HIS A 178 5.05 -3.37 -3.80
CA HIS A 178 4.67 -1.96 -3.79
C HIS A 178 4.85 -1.34 -2.38
N TYR A 179 6.09 -1.25 -1.92
CA TYR A 179 6.40 -0.63 -0.62
C TYR A 179 6.10 0.87 -0.60
N SER A 180 6.48 1.59 -1.66
CA SER A 180 6.21 3.03 -1.76
C SER A 180 4.74 3.32 -2.04
N ALA A 181 4.18 4.40 -1.49
CA ALA A 181 2.87 4.87 -1.93
C ALA A 181 2.89 5.54 -3.32
N LEU A 182 4.08 5.72 -3.92
CA LEU A 182 4.25 6.47 -5.15
C LEU A 182 4.37 5.57 -6.38
N LYS A 183 5.00 4.40 -6.27
CA LYS A 183 5.14 3.45 -7.38
C LYS A 183 5.56 2.07 -6.90
N ALA A 184 5.29 1.06 -7.73
CA ALA A 184 5.76 -0.29 -7.50
C ALA A 184 7.28 -0.40 -7.69
N GLU A 185 7.87 -1.42 -7.08
CA GLU A 185 9.31 -1.71 -7.25
C GLU A 185 9.64 -2.17 -8.68
N PHE A 186 8.66 -2.76 -9.37
CA PHE A 186 8.73 -3.09 -10.78
C PHE A 186 7.47 -2.58 -11.51
N GLU A 187 7.62 -1.50 -12.27
CA GLU A 187 6.51 -0.90 -13.01
C GLU A 187 6.09 -1.81 -14.17
N LEU A 188 4.80 -2.12 -14.24
CA LEU A 188 4.21 -2.96 -15.28
C LEU A 188 3.51 -2.09 -16.32
N PRO A 189 3.93 -2.13 -17.60
CA PRO A 189 3.36 -1.25 -18.62
C PRO A 189 1.86 -1.40 -18.83
N TYR A 190 1.27 -2.56 -18.53
CA TYR A 190 -0.16 -2.79 -18.71
C TYR A 190 -1.01 -2.31 -17.53
N ASP A 191 -0.41 -2.04 -16.37
CA ASP A 191 -1.12 -1.63 -15.17
C ASP A 191 -0.66 -0.24 -14.68
N PRO A 192 -1.43 0.82 -14.96
CA PRO A 192 -1.13 2.17 -14.50
C PRO A 192 -0.96 2.30 -12.98
N ALA A 193 -1.58 1.43 -12.18
CA ALA A 193 -1.49 1.47 -10.72
C ALA A 193 -0.10 1.09 -10.19
N THR A 194 0.76 0.49 -11.03
CA THR A 194 2.14 0.15 -10.68
C THR A 194 3.13 1.28 -10.96
N ARG A 195 2.71 2.29 -11.74
CA ARG A 195 3.59 3.38 -12.18
C ARG A 195 3.62 4.51 -11.15
N PHE A 196 4.56 5.43 -11.34
CA PHE A 196 4.60 6.66 -10.56
C PHE A 196 3.27 7.40 -10.57
N VAL A 197 2.66 7.52 -9.40
CA VAL A 197 1.45 8.30 -9.15
C VAL A 197 1.82 9.77 -9.18
N TYR A 198 1.89 10.35 -10.37
CA TYR A 198 1.66 11.79 -10.54
C TYR A 198 0.16 12.00 -10.65
N ARG A 199 -0.54 12.03 -9.50
CA ARG A 199 -1.90 12.56 -9.46
C ARG A 199 -1.78 14.02 -9.03
N ALA A 200 -1.93 14.94 -9.99
CA ALA A 200 -2.34 16.31 -9.71
C ALA A 200 -3.61 16.34 -8.83
N ASP A 201 -4.35 15.22 -8.83
CA ASP A 201 -5.54 14.91 -8.03
C ASP A 201 -5.23 14.11 -6.74
N CYS A 202 -4.04 14.18 -6.15
CA CYS A 202 -3.78 13.69 -4.78
C CYS A 202 -2.98 14.67 -3.93
N ILE A 203 -2.14 15.46 -4.58
CA ILE A 203 -1.38 16.55 -3.96
C ILE A 203 -1.51 17.69 -4.96
N GLY A 204 -2.37 18.68 -4.66
CA GLY A 204 -2.61 19.79 -5.57
C GLY A 204 -1.31 20.40 -6.08
N ASP A 205 -1.29 20.78 -7.35
CA ASP A 205 -0.09 21.33 -8.02
C ASP A 205 0.56 22.40 -7.14
N ALA A 206 1.83 22.18 -6.82
CA ALA A 206 2.70 23.23 -6.30
C ALA A 206 3.24 24.01 -7.50
N ALA A 207 2.48 25.01 -7.95
CA ALA A 207 2.93 26.06 -8.84
C ALA A 207 2.81 27.42 -8.14
#